data_AF-A0A2T1LVS0-F1
#
_entry.id   AF-A0A2T1LVS0-F1
#
_cell.length_a   1.000
_cell.length_b   1.000
_cell.length_c   1.000
_cell.angle_alpha   90.00
_cell.angle_beta   90.00
_cell.angle_gamma   90.00
#
_symmetry.space_group_name_H-M   'P 1'
#
loop_
_entity.id
_entity.type
_entity.pdbx_description
1 polymer ?
#
loop_
_entity_poly.entity_id
_entity_poly.type
_entity_poly.pdbx_seq_one_letter_code
_entity_poly.pdbx_strand_id
1 'polypeptide(L)'
;MTQFIGLQIQSVTQLSTHQTQTARAKIKPTTSDKQRTAVSESNQANQTTENGKDDVTTAHRTPRNSPLAQEAINNAIAAIIAHNNATELHDLKWAISINSVKELVSEATKSQRLVQKAIALRQDEIDQHHTHHQIEPNHNHRHKRKRTIRDAISLTEVFGTL
;
A
#
# COMPACT_ATOMS: atom_id res chain seq x y z
N MET A 1 62.73 -7.64 -11.09
CA MET A 1 62.12 -6.48 -11.77
C MET A 1 60.74 -6.31 -11.19
N THR A 2 60.59 -5.36 -10.27
CA THR A 2 59.40 -5.20 -9.45
C THR A 2 58.76 -3.87 -9.82
N GLN A 3 57.57 -3.89 -10.41
CA GLN A 3 56.80 -2.68 -10.67
C GLN A 3 55.54 -2.69 -9.80
N PHE A 4 55.52 -1.80 -8.80
CA PHE A 4 54.34 -1.49 -8.00
C PHE A 4 53.50 -0.44 -8.74
N ILE A 5 52.26 -0.78 -9.09
CA ILE A 5 51.29 0.13 -9.67
C ILE A 5 50.55 0.80 -8.50
N GLY A 6 50.79 2.09 -8.30
CA GLY A 6 50.01 2.93 -7.39
C GLY A 6 48.81 3.53 -8.10
N LEU A 7 47.59 3.03 -7.82
CA LEU A 7 46.35 3.74 -8.14
C LEU A 7 45.98 4.64 -6.96
N GLN A 8 46.09 5.95 -7.14
CA GLN A 8 45.47 6.93 -6.24
C GLN A 8 44.00 7.11 -6.63
N ILE A 9 43.12 6.80 -5.69
CA ILE A 9 41.68 7.11 -5.75
C ILE A 9 41.50 8.49 -5.12
N GLN A 10 41.06 9.48 -5.91
CA GLN A 10 40.67 10.80 -5.41
C GLN A 10 39.17 10.79 -5.08
N SER A 11 38.86 10.88 -3.79
CA SER A 11 37.50 11.06 -3.28
C SER A 11 37.15 12.56 -3.31
N VAL A 12 36.15 12.96 -4.10
CA VAL A 12 35.55 14.30 -3.99
C VAL A 12 34.21 14.19 -3.26
N THR A 13 34.22 14.52 -1.98
CA THR A 13 33.03 14.74 -1.16
C THR A 13 32.57 16.19 -1.38
N GLN A 14 31.45 16.41 -2.06
CA GLN A 14 30.80 17.72 -2.06
C GLN A 14 29.61 17.72 -1.10
N LEU A 15 29.85 18.37 0.03
CA LEU A 15 28.92 18.71 1.09
C LEU A 15 28.05 19.89 0.59
N SER A 16 26.75 19.68 0.36
CA SER A 16 25.82 20.77 0.02
C SER A 16 25.09 21.25 1.27
N THR A 17 25.39 22.48 1.64
CA THR A 17 24.92 23.22 2.81
C THR A 17 23.48 23.71 2.66
N HIS A 18 22.71 23.58 3.74
CA HIS A 18 21.35 24.11 3.92
C HIS A 18 21.28 25.63 3.70
N GLN A 19 20.19 26.09 3.08
CA GLN A 19 19.81 27.51 3.08
C GLN A 19 18.40 27.69 3.65
N THR A 20 18.37 28.24 4.86
CA THR A 20 17.21 28.71 5.62
C THR A 20 16.72 30.02 5.02
N GLN A 21 15.43 30.13 4.70
CA GLN A 21 14.79 31.43 4.45
C GLN A 21 13.83 31.77 5.59
N THR A 22 14.11 32.90 6.22
CA THR A 22 13.39 33.50 7.35
C THR A 22 12.19 34.34 6.91
N ALA A 23 11.23 34.39 7.83
CA ALA A 23 9.93 35.06 7.84
C ALA A 23 9.83 36.50 7.29
N ARG A 24 8.62 36.85 6.82
CA ARG A 24 8.04 38.18 7.02
C ARG A 24 6.54 38.11 7.28
N ALA A 25 6.16 38.55 8.47
CA ALA A 25 4.78 38.73 8.94
C ALA A 25 4.07 39.90 8.24
N LYS A 26 2.76 39.76 8.05
CA LYS A 26 1.84 40.91 7.96
C LYS A 26 0.55 40.57 8.70
N ILE A 27 0.41 41.20 9.86
CA ILE A 27 -0.71 41.13 10.79
C ILE A 27 -1.61 42.32 10.50
N LYS A 28 -2.94 42.16 10.57
CA LYS A 28 -3.88 43.10 11.20
C LYS A 28 -5.26 42.43 11.39
N PRO A 29 -6.09 42.91 12.35
CA PRO A 29 -6.80 42.07 13.31
C PRO A 29 -8.34 42.26 13.26
N THR A 30 -9.05 41.63 14.22
CA THR A 30 -10.24 42.09 15.00
C THR A 30 -11.23 40.90 15.19
N THR A 31 -11.26 40.21 16.35
CA THR A 31 -12.17 40.39 17.53
C THR A 31 -13.62 40.01 17.22
N SER A 32 -14.43 39.22 17.95
CA SER A 32 -14.41 38.61 19.29
C SER A 32 -15.49 37.50 19.36
N ASP A 33 -15.32 36.60 20.33
CA ASP A 33 -16.34 35.98 21.21
C ASP A 33 -17.71 35.54 20.66
N LYS A 34 -18.04 34.26 20.87
CA LYS A 34 -18.92 33.86 21.99
C LYS A 34 -19.05 32.35 22.15
N GLN A 35 -18.88 31.91 23.40
CA GLN A 35 -19.25 30.61 23.95
C GLN A 35 -20.73 30.29 23.70
N ARG A 36 -21.07 29.00 23.54
CA ARG A 36 -22.14 28.38 24.34
C ARG A 36 -22.13 26.84 24.30
N THR A 37 -22.14 26.28 25.49
CA THR A 37 -22.43 24.89 25.91
C THR A 37 -23.94 24.57 25.86
N ALA A 38 -24.29 23.32 25.53
CA ALA A 38 -25.46 22.54 25.96
C ALA A 38 -25.31 21.13 25.31
N VAL A 39 -25.03 20.02 25.99
CA VAL A 39 -25.85 19.19 26.91
C VAL A 39 -27.20 18.75 26.30
N SER A 40 -27.32 17.44 26.06
CA SER A 40 -28.50 16.55 26.23
C SER A 40 -28.17 15.21 25.54
N GLU A 41 -27.81 14.12 26.24
CA GLU A 41 -28.64 13.18 27.00
C GLU A 41 -29.81 12.52 26.23
N SER A 42 -29.56 11.25 25.87
CA SER A 42 -30.40 10.04 25.99
C SER A 42 -31.89 10.02 25.59
N ASN A 43 -32.24 9.04 24.72
CA ASN A 43 -33.31 8.04 24.92
C ASN A 43 -33.26 7.01 23.75
N GLN A 44 -32.98 5.73 23.98
CA GLN A 44 -33.86 4.63 24.46
C GLN A 44 -34.71 3.95 23.38
N ALA A 45 -34.57 2.62 23.35
CA ALA A 45 -35.55 1.57 23.03
C ALA A 45 -36.12 1.46 21.60
N ASN A 46 -35.79 0.40 20.85
CA ASN A 46 -36.39 -0.94 20.86
C ASN A 46 -37.60 -1.04 19.91
N GLN A 47 -37.50 -1.81 18.83
CA GLN A 47 -38.45 -2.88 18.51
C GLN A 47 -38.11 -3.63 17.21
N THR A 48 -38.09 -4.94 17.38
CA THR A 48 -38.26 -6.05 16.45
C THR A 48 -39.35 -5.81 15.40
N THR A 49 -39.05 -6.17 14.15
CA THR A 49 -40.04 -6.75 13.23
C THR A 49 -39.47 -8.01 12.62
N GLU A 50 -40.14 -9.13 12.94
CA GLU A 50 -40.00 -10.41 12.29
C GLU A 50 -40.70 -10.41 10.92
N ASN A 51 -40.29 -11.38 10.10
CA ASN A 51 -40.94 -11.93 8.91
C ASN A 51 -40.83 -11.19 7.57
N GLY A 52 -39.98 -11.77 6.73
CA GLY A 52 -39.99 -11.69 5.27
C GLY A 52 -39.20 -12.86 4.72
N LYS A 53 -39.84 -14.02 4.67
CA LYS A 53 -39.33 -15.28 4.11
C LYS A 53 -39.34 -15.13 2.59
N ASP A 54 -38.17 -14.95 1.97
CA ASP A 54 -37.99 -15.21 0.54
C ASP A 54 -36.56 -15.69 0.25
N ASP A 55 -36.54 -16.75 -0.53
CA ASP A 55 -35.44 -17.49 -1.14
C ASP A 55 -34.23 -16.63 -1.54
N VAL A 56 -33.10 -16.81 -0.86
CA VAL A 56 -31.79 -16.39 -1.37
C VAL A 56 -30.79 -17.49 -1.07
N THR A 57 -30.38 -18.16 -2.14
CA THR A 57 -29.23 -19.06 -2.25
C THR A 57 -28.10 -18.59 -1.35
N THR A 58 -27.73 -19.42 -0.38
CA THR A 58 -26.70 -19.17 0.62
C THR A 58 -25.35 -19.03 -0.07
N ALA A 59 -25.06 -17.83 -0.57
CA ALA A 59 -23.70 -17.45 -0.93
C ALA A 59 -22.88 -17.56 0.36
N HIS A 60 -22.02 -18.60 0.43
CA HIS A 60 -21.05 -18.76 1.49
C HIS A 60 -20.17 -17.50 1.53
N ARG A 61 -20.59 -16.53 2.34
CA ARG A 61 -19.79 -15.37 2.69
C ARG A 61 -18.67 -15.91 3.57
N THR A 62 -17.53 -16.14 2.96
CA THR A 62 -16.30 -16.43 3.71
C THR A 62 -16.13 -15.32 4.75
N PRO A 63 -15.81 -15.67 6.01
CA PRO A 63 -15.65 -14.69 7.06
C PRO A 63 -14.61 -13.66 6.61
N ARG A 64 -14.94 -12.38 6.77
CA ARG A 64 -14.19 -11.20 6.28
C ARG A 64 -12.72 -11.14 6.78
N ASN A 65 -12.34 -12.00 7.72
CA ASN A 65 -10.98 -12.16 8.25
C ASN A 65 -10.52 -13.63 8.19
N SER A 66 -10.78 -14.34 7.08
CA SER A 66 -10.28 -15.71 6.96
C SER A 66 -8.74 -15.70 6.89
N PRO A 67 -8.05 -16.61 7.60
CA PRO A 67 -6.60 -16.76 7.49
C PRO A 67 -6.13 -16.93 6.04
N LEU A 68 -6.93 -17.65 5.24
CA LEU A 68 -6.72 -17.85 3.80
C LEU A 68 -6.68 -16.53 3.01
N ALA A 69 -7.54 -15.55 3.35
CA ALA A 69 -7.52 -14.26 2.68
C ALA A 69 -6.24 -13.48 2.99
N GLN A 70 -5.78 -13.54 4.24
CA GLN A 70 -4.52 -12.89 4.65
C GLN A 70 -3.31 -13.54 3.95
N GLU A 71 -3.31 -14.87 3.85
CA GLU A 71 -2.27 -15.62 3.15
C GLU A 71 -2.23 -15.28 1.66
N ALA A 72 -3.38 -15.24 0.98
CA ALA A 72 -3.46 -14.84 -0.42
C ALA A 72 -2.88 -13.43 -0.66
N ILE A 73 -3.16 -12.48 0.23
CA ILE A 73 -2.60 -11.13 0.18
C ILE A 73 -1.08 -11.14 0.40
N ASN A 74 -0.59 -11.91 1.36
CA ASN A 74 0.84 -12.03 1.62
C ASN A 74 1.59 -12.67 0.44
N ASN A 75 0.99 -13.68 -0.19
CA ASN A 75 1.50 -14.32 -1.40
C ASN A 75 1.53 -13.35 -2.58
N ALA A 76 0.51 -12.51 -2.74
CA ALA A 76 0.51 -11.45 -3.75
C ALA A 76 1.66 -10.45 -3.55
N ILE A 77 1.90 -10.00 -2.31
CA ILE A 77 3.02 -9.10 -2.01
C ILE A 77 4.36 -9.80 -2.31
N ALA A 78 4.53 -11.05 -1.88
CA ALA A 78 5.74 -11.83 -2.12
C ALA A 78 6.00 -12.04 -3.62
N ALA A 79 4.95 -12.28 -4.41
CA ALA A 79 5.06 -12.43 -5.86
C ALA A 79 5.52 -11.13 -6.54
N ILE A 80 5.04 -9.97 -6.09
CA ILE A 80 5.53 -8.67 -6.59
C ILE A 80 7.01 -8.47 -6.25
N ILE A 81 7.41 -8.81 -5.04
CA ILE A 81 8.82 -8.72 -4.62
C ILE A 81 9.68 -9.62 -5.51
N ALA A 82 9.31 -10.89 -5.66
CA ALA A 82 10.02 -11.86 -6.47
C ALA A 82 10.11 -11.43 -7.94
N HIS A 83 9.01 -10.95 -8.53
CA HIS A 83 8.98 -10.42 -9.89
C HIS A 83 9.94 -9.25 -10.07
N ASN A 84 9.89 -8.27 -9.16
CA ASN A 84 10.79 -7.12 -9.24
C ASN A 84 12.26 -7.53 -9.09
N ASN A 85 12.58 -8.45 -8.18
CA ASN A 85 13.94 -8.96 -8.00
C ASN A 85 14.47 -9.66 -9.26
N ALA A 86 13.60 -10.39 -9.97
CA ALA A 86 13.95 -11.08 -11.21
C ALA A 86 13.96 -10.18 -12.45
N THR A 87 13.46 -8.95 -12.34
CA THR A 87 13.29 -8.04 -13.46
C THR A 87 14.44 -7.05 -13.53
N GLU A 88 15.17 -7.05 -14.64
CA GLU A 88 16.26 -6.11 -14.89
C GLU A 88 15.75 -4.70 -15.26
N LEU A 89 14.70 -4.63 -16.09
CA LEU A 89 14.15 -3.37 -16.57
C LEU A 89 13.32 -2.69 -15.49
N HIS A 90 13.76 -1.52 -15.04
CA HIS A 90 13.07 -0.72 -14.03
C HIS A 90 11.60 -0.41 -14.40
N ASP A 91 11.34 -0.15 -15.68
CA ASP A 91 9.98 0.09 -16.22
C ASP A 91 9.07 -1.15 -16.18
N LEU A 92 9.59 -2.35 -15.92
CA LEU A 92 8.78 -3.56 -15.78
C LEU A 92 8.54 -3.93 -14.29
N LYS A 93 9.14 -3.17 -13.37
CA LYS A 93 8.91 -3.30 -11.93
C LYS A 93 7.58 -2.65 -11.54
N TRP A 94 7.01 -3.14 -10.45
CA TRP A 94 5.73 -2.68 -9.92
C TRP A 94 5.88 -2.19 -8.49
N ALA A 95 5.31 -1.02 -8.19
CA ALA A 95 5.15 -0.57 -6.81
C ALA A 95 4.15 -1.46 -6.08
N ILE A 96 4.50 -1.84 -4.86
CA ILE A 96 3.62 -2.58 -3.94
C ILE A 96 2.69 -1.54 -3.32
N SER A 97 1.43 -1.57 -3.74
CA SER A 97 0.39 -0.61 -3.37
C SER A 97 -0.91 -1.36 -3.18
N ILE A 98 -1.87 -0.73 -2.52
CA ILE A 98 -3.18 -1.37 -2.28
C ILE A 98 -3.82 -1.80 -3.61
N ASN A 99 -3.75 -0.98 -4.65
CA ASN A 99 -4.34 -1.29 -5.95
C ASN A 99 -3.63 -2.45 -6.64
N SER A 100 -2.29 -2.47 -6.66
CA SER A 100 -1.53 -3.55 -7.30
C SER A 100 -1.75 -4.89 -6.61
N VAL A 101 -1.79 -4.91 -5.28
CA VAL A 101 -2.10 -6.13 -4.51
C VAL A 101 -3.55 -6.59 -4.73
N LYS A 102 -4.52 -5.66 -4.74
CA LYS A 102 -5.93 -5.98 -5.02
C LYS A 102 -6.14 -6.50 -6.43
N GLU A 103 -5.34 -6.08 -7.40
CA GLU A 103 -5.43 -6.64 -8.75
C GLU A 103 -4.98 -8.10 -8.76
N LEU A 104 -3.96 -8.50 -8.00
CA LEU A 104 -3.49 -9.89 -8.01
C LEU A 104 -4.39 -10.87 -7.26
N VAL A 105 -5.07 -10.45 -6.21
CA VAL A 105 -5.90 -11.35 -5.40
C VAL A 105 -7.33 -11.53 -5.95
N SER A 106 -7.99 -12.63 -5.58
CA SER A 106 -9.36 -12.95 -6.00
C SER A 106 -10.40 -12.02 -5.35
N GLU A 107 -11.58 -11.85 -5.96
CA GLU A 107 -12.64 -10.94 -5.46
C GLU A 107 -13.02 -11.18 -3.98
N ALA A 108 -13.00 -12.44 -3.53
CA ALA A 108 -13.26 -12.81 -2.14
C ALA A 108 -12.25 -12.22 -1.14
N THR A 109 -11.05 -11.86 -1.61
CA THR A 109 -9.92 -11.40 -0.80
C THR A 109 -9.53 -9.94 -1.07
N LYS A 110 -10.21 -9.26 -2.01
CA LYS A 110 -10.00 -7.83 -2.36
C LYS A 110 -10.46 -6.81 -1.31
N SER A 111 -10.50 -7.20 -0.03
CA SER A 111 -10.85 -6.30 1.05
C SER A 111 -9.79 -5.22 1.25
N GLN A 112 -10.17 -3.96 1.02
CA GLN A 112 -9.29 -2.79 1.21
C GLN A 112 -8.62 -2.80 2.60
N ARG A 113 -9.41 -3.07 3.65
CA ARG A 113 -8.92 -3.07 5.03
C ARG A 113 -7.90 -4.18 5.29
N LEU A 114 -8.11 -5.37 4.73
CA LEU A 114 -7.15 -6.47 4.89
C LEU A 114 -5.84 -6.16 4.17
N VAL A 115 -5.93 -5.65 2.94
CA VAL A 115 -4.74 -5.30 2.15
C VAL A 115 -3.95 -4.17 2.82
N GLN A 116 -4.63 -3.13 3.30
CA GLN A 116 -3.98 -2.06 4.08
C GLN A 116 -3.28 -2.60 5.33
N LYS A 117 -3.94 -3.48 6.08
CA LYS A 117 -3.33 -4.11 7.26
C LYS A 117 -2.10 -4.93 6.89
N ALA A 118 -2.18 -5.73 5.83
CA ALA A 118 -1.07 -6.56 5.37
C ALA A 118 0.14 -5.73 4.93
N ILE A 119 -0.10 -4.65 4.18
CA ILE A 119 0.94 -3.71 3.76
C ILE A 119 1.57 -3.04 4.98
N ALA A 120 0.75 -2.53 5.92
CA ALA A 120 1.26 -1.88 7.12
C ALA A 120 2.12 -2.81 7.99
N LEU A 121 1.77 -4.10 8.08
CA LEU A 121 2.56 -5.10 8.81
C LEU A 121 3.90 -5.42 8.14
N ARG A 122 4.04 -5.16 6.84
CA ARG A 122 5.25 -5.42 6.04
C ARG A 122 5.87 -4.13 5.52
N GLN A 123 5.56 -2.99 6.14
CA GLN A 123 5.93 -1.68 5.60
C GLN A 123 7.46 -1.54 5.48
N ASP A 124 8.21 -1.94 6.50
CA ASP A 124 9.67 -1.85 6.48
C ASP A 124 10.30 -2.69 5.35
N GLU A 125 9.79 -3.89 5.10
CA GLU A 125 10.23 -4.77 4.00
C GLU A 125 9.92 -4.12 2.64
N ILE A 126 8.71 -3.57 2.50
CA ILE A 126 8.26 -2.92 1.28
C ILE A 126 9.09 -1.66 1.00
N ASP A 127 9.38 -0.85 2.03
CA ASP A 127 10.16 0.37 1.90
C ASP A 127 11.62 0.07 1.54
N GLN A 128 12.22 -0.95 2.16
CA GLN A 128 13.55 -1.42 1.78
C GLN A 128 13.58 -1.91 0.33
N HIS A 129 12.57 -2.69 -0.08
CA HIS A 129 12.43 -3.20 -1.45
C HIS A 129 12.29 -2.06 -2.47
N HIS A 130 11.44 -1.07 -2.18
CA HIS A 130 11.22 0.09 -3.06
C HIS A 130 12.48 0.95 -3.14
N THR A 131 13.17 1.17 -2.02
CA THR A 131 14.44 1.90 -1.99
C THR A 131 15.51 1.18 -2.81
N HIS A 132 15.66 -0.14 -2.63
CA HIS A 132 16.64 -0.94 -3.34
C HIS A 132 16.45 -0.90 -4.87
N HIS A 133 15.20 -0.89 -5.33
CA HIS A 133 14.87 -0.84 -6.75
C HIS A 133 14.51 0.54 -7.30
N GLN A 134 14.63 1.59 -6.47
CA GLN A 134 14.29 2.98 -6.80
C GLN A 134 12.83 3.16 -7.26
N ILE A 135 11.90 2.36 -6.72
CA ILE A 135 10.49 2.39 -7.10
C ILE A 135 9.79 3.52 -6.35
N GLU A 136 9.31 4.52 -7.08
CA GLU A 136 8.56 5.62 -6.49
C GLU A 136 7.10 5.24 -6.16
N PRO A 137 6.43 5.91 -5.21
CA PRO A 137 5.02 5.65 -4.88
C PRO A 137 4.07 5.72 -6.08
N ASN A 138 4.40 6.54 -7.07
CA ASN A 138 3.59 6.76 -8.27
C ASN A 138 4.00 5.89 -9.47
N HIS A 139 4.95 4.96 -9.31
CA HIS A 139 5.51 4.15 -10.41
C HIS A 139 4.44 3.47 -11.28
N ASN A 140 3.40 2.95 -10.63
CA ASN A 140 2.31 2.22 -11.30
C ASN A 140 1.45 3.10 -12.24
N HIS A 141 1.51 4.43 -12.14
CA HIS A 141 0.75 5.31 -13.05
C HIS A 141 1.20 5.17 -14.50
N ARG A 142 2.46 4.83 -14.75
CA ARG A 142 2.99 4.60 -16.10
C ARG A 142 2.40 3.34 -16.74
N HIS A 143 1.96 2.37 -15.94
CA HIS A 143 1.44 1.08 -16.40
C HIS A 143 -0.05 1.10 -16.71
N LYS A 144 -0.83 1.96 -16.03
CA LYS A 144 -2.31 2.03 -16.08
C LYS A 144 -2.95 2.03 -17.49
N ARG A 145 -2.22 2.40 -18.53
CA ARG A 145 -2.72 2.45 -19.93
C ARG A 145 -2.05 1.45 -20.87
N LYS A 146 -1.06 0.69 -20.39
CA LYS A 146 -0.18 -0.13 -21.24
C LYS A 146 -0.17 -1.61 -20.83
N ARG A 147 -0.30 -1.93 -19.54
CA ARG A 147 -0.19 -3.29 -19.02
C ARG A 147 -0.87 -3.40 -17.66
N THR A 148 -1.48 -4.56 -17.38
CA THR A 148 -1.99 -4.86 -16.03
C THR A 148 -0.97 -5.67 -15.23
N ILE A 149 -1.05 -5.63 -13.90
CA ILE A 149 -0.12 -6.41 -13.08
C ILE A 149 -0.35 -7.93 -13.25
N ARG A 150 -1.56 -8.34 -13.59
CA ARG A 150 -1.90 -9.74 -13.88
C ARG A 150 -1.20 -10.29 -15.12
N ASP A 151 -0.90 -9.44 -16.10
CA ASP A 151 -0.14 -9.83 -17.28
C ASP A 151 1.35 -10.04 -16.97
N ALA A 152 1.85 -9.43 -15.90
CA ALA A 152 3.24 -9.52 -15.47
C ALA A 152 3.47 -10.62 -14.43
N ILE A 153 2.50 -10.83 -13.53
CA ILE A 153 2.62 -11.71 -12.37
C ILE A 153 1.41 -12.63 -12.33
N SER A 154 1.64 -13.91 -12.58
CA SER A 154 0.62 -14.95 -12.43
C SER A 154 0.70 -15.54 -11.02
N LEU A 155 -0.31 -15.28 -10.19
CA LEU A 155 -0.53 -16.10 -9.02
C LEU A 155 -1.15 -17.41 -9.49
N THR A 156 -0.40 -18.51 -9.39
CA THR A 156 -0.99 -19.83 -9.54
C THR A 156 -2.01 -19.96 -8.41
N GLU A 157 -3.30 -19.90 -8.75
CA GLU A 157 -4.36 -20.14 -7.79
C GLU A 157 -4.26 -21.61 -7.36
N VAL A 158 -3.50 -21.86 -6.30
CA VAL A 158 -3.52 -23.12 -5.57
C VAL A 158 -4.80 -23.15 -4.74
N PHE A 159 -5.95 -23.03 -5.41
CA PHE A 159 -7.23 -23.39 -4.83
C PHE A 159 -7.53 -24.79 -5.33
N GLY A 160 -7.33 -25.76 -4.44
CA GLY A 160 -7.68 -27.14 -4.66
C GLY A 160 -9.11 -27.24 -5.18
N THR A 161 -9.24 -27.89 -6.34
CA THR A 161 -10.46 -28.58 -6.74
C THR A 161 -10.95 -29.41 -5.56
N LEU A 162 -12.07 -29.00 -4.98
CA LEU A 162 -12.94 -29.88 -4.20
C LEU A 162 -13.75 -30.75 -5.16
#